data_AF-A0A2E2VQN8-F1
#
_entry.id   AF-A0A2E2VQN8-F1
#
_cell.length_a   1.000
_cell.length_b   1.000
_cell.length_c   1.000
_cell.angle_alpha   90.00
_cell.angle_beta   90.00
_cell.angle_gamma   90.00
#
_symmetry.space_group_name_H-M   'P 1'
#
loop_
_entity.id
_entity.type
_entity.pdbx_description
1 polymer ?
#
loop_
_entity_poly.entity_id
_entity_poly.type
_entity_poly.pdbx_seq_one_letter_code
_entity_poly.pdbx_strand_id
1 'polypeptide(L)'
;MAYPFTKTLEHLGLVAGFCQEIKLAEIIDKALGDGGQRQVSFGKLFEAMILNGLGFTGRTLHMFSEYFEDKPLERLLGPGIQAEHINDDALGRCLDALYEHGVSPLYQTIGEAVVRHLDLPCEAVHLDSTSFHTDSQEKLSEGDFNPVQITKGYSRDHRPELNQV
;
A
#
# COMPACT_ATOMS: atom_id res chain seq x y z
N MET A 1 -29.93 26.18 16.74
CA MET A 1 -28.66 26.87 17.03
C MET A 1 -27.55 25.87 16.80
N ALA A 2 -26.66 26.11 15.84
CA ALA A 2 -25.43 25.32 15.72
C ALA A 2 -24.48 25.79 16.83
N TYR A 3 -24.25 24.96 17.83
CA TYR A 3 -23.24 25.23 18.84
C TYR A 3 -21.85 25.12 18.20
N PRO A 4 -20.88 25.99 18.56
CA PRO A 4 -19.52 25.84 18.07
C PRO A 4 -18.95 24.51 18.57
N PHE A 5 -18.41 23.71 17.66
CA PHE A 5 -17.72 22.46 17.97
C PHE A 5 -16.28 22.54 17.42
N THR A 6 -15.35 21.91 18.13
CA THR A 6 -13.94 21.85 17.74
C THR A 6 -13.59 20.42 17.38
N LYS A 7 -12.85 20.23 16.29
CA LYS A 7 -12.31 18.92 15.88
C LYS A 7 -10.80 18.99 15.80
N THR A 8 -10.12 17.91 16.19
CA THR A 8 -8.66 17.86 16.22
C THR A 8 -8.14 17.31 14.89
N LEU A 9 -7.21 18.03 14.25
CA LEU A 9 -6.61 17.61 12.97
C LEU A 9 -5.32 16.79 13.16
N GLU A 10 -4.53 17.11 14.18
CA GLU A 10 -3.25 16.45 14.51
C GLU A 10 -2.31 16.24 13.29
N HIS A 11 -1.56 15.14 13.29
CA HIS A 11 -0.68 14.70 12.21
C HIS A 11 -1.44 14.28 10.95
N LEU A 12 -2.74 13.99 11.06
CA LEU A 12 -3.57 13.52 9.95
C LEU A 12 -3.68 14.55 8.83
N GLY A 13 -3.64 15.84 9.17
CA GLY A 13 -3.66 16.93 8.18
C GLY A 13 -2.45 16.91 7.23
N LEU A 14 -1.27 16.55 7.74
CA LEU A 14 -0.05 16.46 6.92
C LEU A 14 -0.14 15.27 5.96
N VAL A 15 -0.58 14.12 6.48
CA VAL A 15 -0.73 12.89 5.69
C VAL A 15 -1.80 13.06 4.62
N ALA A 16 -2.97 13.60 4.98
CA ALA A 16 -4.04 13.88 4.04
C ALA A 16 -3.62 14.91 2.98
N GLY A 17 -2.88 15.94 3.37
CA GLY A 17 -2.32 16.93 2.45
C GLY A 17 -1.41 16.27 1.41
N PHE A 18 -0.48 15.43 1.86
CA PHE A 18 0.40 14.69 0.95
C PHE A 18 -0.37 13.74 0.01
N CYS A 19 -1.37 13.02 0.53
CA CYS A 19 -2.22 12.16 -0.30
C CYS A 19 -2.95 12.95 -1.39
N GLN A 20 -3.43 14.15 -1.08
CA GLN A 20 -4.06 15.05 -2.05
C GLN A 20 -3.07 15.57 -3.10
N GLU A 21 -1.85 15.93 -2.67
CA GLU A 21 -0.81 16.42 -3.57
C GLU A 21 -0.39 15.38 -4.62
N ILE A 22 -0.20 14.13 -4.20
CA ILE A 22 0.14 13.02 -5.12
C ILE A 22 -1.07 12.43 -5.84
N LYS A 23 -2.28 12.94 -5.57
CA LYS A 23 -3.56 12.45 -6.11
C LYS A 23 -3.77 10.95 -5.84
N LEU A 24 -3.47 10.52 -4.62
CA LEU A 24 -3.47 9.11 -4.25
C LEU A 24 -4.82 8.43 -4.53
N ALA A 25 -5.93 9.02 -4.08
CA ALA A 25 -7.25 8.47 -4.33
C ALA A 25 -7.54 8.25 -5.83
N GLU A 26 -7.14 9.18 -6.69
CA GLU A 26 -7.35 9.08 -8.15
C GLU A 26 -6.54 7.92 -8.75
N ILE A 27 -5.31 7.70 -8.27
CA ILE A 27 -4.46 6.58 -8.70
C ILE A 27 -5.13 5.24 -8.33
N ILE A 28 -5.62 5.12 -7.10
CA ILE A 28 -6.30 3.91 -6.61
C ILE A 28 -7.61 3.68 -7.38
N ASP A 29 -8.45 4.71 -7.52
CA ASP A 29 -9.74 4.61 -8.20
C ASP A 29 -9.57 4.22 -9.68
N LYS A 30 -8.52 4.72 -10.34
CA LYS A 30 -8.18 4.32 -11.71
C LYS A 30 -7.74 2.86 -11.81
N ALA A 31 -7.05 2.33 -10.80
CA ALA A 31 -6.55 0.96 -10.78
C ALA A 31 -7.65 -0.07 -10.46
N LEU A 32 -8.49 0.23 -9.48
CA LEU A 32 -9.53 -0.68 -8.97
C LEU A 32 -10.88 -0.51 -9.67
N GLY A 33 -11.07 0.60 -10.37
CA GLY A 33 -12.32 0.95 -11.01
C GLY A 33 -13.36 1.53 -10.04
N ASP A 34 -14.26 2.32 -10.61
CA ASP A 34 -15.45 2.87 -9.96
C ASP A 34 -16.54 1.81 -9.87
N GLY A 35 -16.29 0.72 -9.15
CA GLY A 35 -17.32 -0.28 -8.90
C GLY A 35 -18.57 0.40 -8.30
N GLY A 36 -19.65 0.37 -9.07
CA GLY A 36 -20.75 1.33 -8.98
C GLY A 36 -21.51 1.39 -7.65
N GLN A 37 -22.33 2.44 -7.53
CA GLN A 37 -23.21 2.77 -6.40
C GLN A 37 -22.55 2.69 -5.00
N ARG A 38 -21.31 3.17 -4.88
CA ARG A 38 -20.66 3.33 -3.58
C ARG A 38 -20.76 4.77 -3.10
N GLN A 39 -20.97 4.94 -1.81
CA GLN A 39 -21.04 6.27 -1.18
C GLN A 39 -19.65 6.91 -1.03
N VAL A 40 -18.60 6.09 -0.97
CA VAL A 40 -17.19 6.49 -0.88
C VAL A 40 -16.39 5.66 -1.88
N SER A 41 -15.47 6.30 -2.61
CA SER A 41 -14.62 5.60 -3.57
C SER A 41 -13.56 4.75 -2.88
N PHE A 42 -12.97 3.79 -3.60
CA PHE A 42 -11.91 2.96 -3.03
C PHE A 42 -10.67 3.77 -2.70
N GLY A 43 -10.34 4.78 -3.50
CA GLY A 43 -9.26 5.71 -3.21
C GLY A 43 -9.46 6.45 -1.90
N LYS A 44 -10.69 6.89 -1.59
CA LYS A 44 -11.01 7.54 -0.32
C LYS A 44 -11.04 6.60 0.87
N LEU A 45 -11.50 5.36 0.68
CA LEU A 45 -11.38 4.32 1.70
C LEU A 45 -9.91 3.96 1.97
N PHE A 46 -9.07 3.95 0.94
CA PHE A 46 -7.63 3.71 1.07
C PHE A 46 -6.93 4.85 1.83
N GLU A 47 -7.23 6.11 1.50
CA GLU A 47 -6.76 7.27 2.29
C GLU A 47 -7.20 7.16 3.75
N ALA A 48 -8.46 6.76 4.02
CA ALA A 48 -8.93 6.54 5.38
C ALA A 48 -8.13 5.44 6.10
N MET A 49 -7.81 4.33 5.43
CA MET A 49 -6.97 3.28 6.01
C MET A 49 -5.56 3.76 6.34
N ILE A 50 -4.95 4.62 5.52
CA ILE A 50 -3.65 5.22 5.81
C ILE A 50 -3.74 6.13 7.05
N LEU A 51 -4.74 7.00 7.10
CA LEU A 51 -4.95 7.90 8.23
C LEU A 51 -5.16 7.14 9.54
N ASN A 52 -5.95 6.06 9.50
CA ASN A 52 -6.16 5.19 10.65
C ASN A 52 -4.87 4.43 11.04
N GLY A 53 -4.15 3.86 10.06
CA GLY A 53 -2.95 3.06 10.30
C GLY A 53 -1.81 3.82 10.98
N LEU A 54 -1.78 5.15 10.87
CA LEU A 54 -0.79 6.01 11.53
C LEU A 54 -1.17 6.43 12.96
N GLY A 55 -2.43 6.28 13.35
CA GLY A 55 -2.93 6.70 14.68
C GLY A 55 -3.57 5.60 15.51
N PHE A 56 -3.83 4.41 14.94
CA PHE A 56 -4.69 3.39 15.55
C PHE A 56 -4.26 1.96 15.19
N THR A 57 -3.11 1.52 15.72
CA THR A 57 -2.60 0.17 15.46
C THR A 57 -3.29 -0.88 16.33
N GLY A 58 -3.85 -1.94 15.72
CA GLY A 58 -4.23 -3.17 16.42
C GLY A 58 -5.71 -3.35 16.78
N ARG A 59 -6.64 -2.62 16.15
CA ARG A 59 -8.09 -2.85 16.29
C ARG A 59 -8.72 -3.47 15.04
N THR A 60 -9.87 -4.09 15.22
CA THR A 60 -10.70 -4.70 14.18
C THR A 60 -11.34 -3.66 13.26
N LEU A 61 -11.61 -4.02 12.00
CA LEU A 61 -12.15 -3.11 10.97
C LEU A 61 -13.45 -2.39 11.37
N HIS A 62 -14.34 -3.03 12.14
CA HIS A 62 -15.59 -2.39 12.57
C HIS A 62 -15.39 -1.18 13.49
N MET A 63 -14.21 -1.03 14.11
CA MET A 63 -13.88 0.12 14.98
C MET A 63 -13.38 1.33 14.18
N PHE A 64 -13.27 1.24 12.85
CA PHE A 64 -12.78 2.34 12.02
C PHE A 64 -13.75 3.52 12.00
N SER A 65 -15.06 3.27 11.94
CA SER A 65 -16.07 4.35 12.01
C SER A 65 -15.91 5.15 13.30
N GLU A 66 -15.77 4.49 14.45
CA GLU A 66 -15.57 5.14 15.76
C GLU A 66 -14.31 6.03 15.79
N TYR A 67 -13.23 5.58 15.15
CA TYR A 67 -12.00 6.36 15.06
C TYR A 67 -12.19 7.71 14.35
N PHE A 68 -13.14 7.80 13.42
CA PHE A 68 -13.37 9.00 12.60
C PHE A 68 -14.43 9.96 13.15
N GLU A 69 -15.16 9.60 14.20
CA GLU A 69 -16.26 10.40 14.77
C GLU A 69 -15.80 11.82 15.18
N ASP A 70 -14.65 11.90 15.85
CA ASP A 70 -14.08 13.15 16.36
C ASP A 70 -13.25 13.92 15.33
N LYS A 71 -13.09 13.37 14.12
CA LYS A 71 -12.16 13.88 13.09
C LYS A 71 -12.84 14.77 12.07
N PRO A 72 -12.14 15.77 11.52
CA PRO A 72 -12.69 16.66 10.50
C PRO A 72 -12.66 15.96 9.12
N LEU A 73 -13.53 14.96 8.93
CA LEU A 73 -13.58 14.14 7.71
C LEU A 73 -13.71 14.93 6.42
N GLU A 74 -14.53 15.98 6.40
CA GLU A 74 -14.68 16.84 5.22
C GLU A 74 -13.36 17.48 4.78
N ARG A 75 -12.49 17.80 5.76
CA ARG A 75 -11.18 18.38 5.49
C ARG A 75 -10.15 17.33 5.10
N LEU A 76 -10.24 16.13 5.68
CA LEU A 76 -9.27 15.05 5.52
C LEU A 76 -9.50 14.26 4.23
N LEU A 77 -10.73 13.80 4.00
CA LEU A 77 -11.08 12.87 2.92
C LEU A 77 -11.88 13.55 1.81
N GLY A 78 -12.76 14.49 2.15
CA GLY A 78 -13.54 15.25 1.17
C GLY A 78 -15.00 15.48 1.59
N PRO A 79 -15.74 16.30 0.84
CA PRO A 79 -17.08 16.75 1.21
C PRO A 79 -18.08 15.58 1.27
N GLY A 80 -18.94 15.57 2.29
CA GLY A 80 -20.03 14.60 2.41
C GLY A 80 -19.61 13.21 2.93
N ILE A 81 -18.33 12.99 3.23
CA ILE A 81 -17.85 11.75 3.86
C ILE A 81 -18.13 11.82 5.36
N GLN A 82 -18.90 10.85 5.86
CA GLN A 82 -19.22 10.67 7.27
C GLN A 82 -18.57 9.40 7.81
N ALA A 83 -18.44 9.30 9.14
CA ALA A 83 -17.75 8.20 9.79
C ALA A 83 -18.42 6.85 9.51
N GLU A 84 -19.75 6.85 9.43
CA GLU A 84 -20.61 5.69 9.17
C GLU A 84 -20.38 5.09 7.76
N HIS A 85 -19.87 5.90 6.83
CA HIS A 85 -19.55 5.43 5.48
C HIS A 85 -18.23 4.63 5.45
N ILE A 86 -17.39 4.74 6.48
CA ILE A 86 -16.08 4.07 6.61
C ILE A 86 -16.23 2.84 7.51
N ASN A 87 -17.19 1.98 7.18
CA ASN A 87 -17.49 0.76 7.90
C ASN A 87 -16.68 -0.45 7.39
N ASP A 88 -16.76 -1.55 8.13
CA ASP A 88 -16.05 -2.81 7.84
C ASP A 88 -16.44 -3.42 6.49
N ASP A 89 -17.70 -3.34 6.07
CA ASP A 89 -18.15 -3.80 4.75
C ASP A 89 -17.46 -3.01 3.62
N ALA A 90 -17.40 -1.68 3.74
CA ALA A 90 -16.78 -0.81 2.74
C ALA A 90 -15.26 -1.04 2.67
N LEU A 91 -14.61 -1.12 3.83
CA LEU A 91 -13.17 -1.38 3.95
C LEU A 91 -12.81 -2.79 3.46
N GLY A 92 -13.60 -3.81 3.83
CA GLY A 92 -13.43 -5.18 3.40
C GLY A 92 -13.48 -5.31 1.89
N ARG A 93 -14.50 -4.73 1.23
CA ARG A 93 -14.58 -4.71 -0.24
C ARG A 93 -13.42 -3.97 -0.90
N CYS A 94 -12.90 -2.93 -0.26
CA CYS A 94 -11.70 -2.24 -0.75
C CYS A 94 -10.47 -3.13 -0.68
N LEU A 95 -10.30 -3.88 0.42
CA LEU A 95 -9.20 -4.83 0.58
C LEU A 95 -9.31 -6.01 -0.39
N ASP A 96 -10.52 -6.53 -0.62
CA ASP A 96 -10.77 -7.57 -1.63
C ASP A 96 -10.38 -7.08 -3.03
N ALA A 97 -10.79 -5.87 -3.40
CA ALA A 97 -10.43 -5.28 -4.69
C ALA A 97 -8.91 -5.07 -4.85
N LEU A 98 -8.23 -4.64 -3.78
CA LEU A 98 -6.77 -4.51 -3.77
C LEU A 98 -6.08 -5.87 -3.94
N TYR A 99 -6.61 -6.91 -3.29
CA TYR A 99 -6.09 -8.27 -3.41
C TYR A 99 -6.29 -8.81 -4.83
N GLU A 100 -7.48 -8.67 -5.41
CA GLU A 100 -7.80 -9.10 -6.77
C GLU A 100 -6.94 -8.38 -7.84
N HIS A 101 -6.71 -7.07 -7.67
CA HIS A 101 -5.87 -6.29 -8.59
C HIS A 101 -4.38 -6.65 -8.50
N GLY A 102 -3.92 -6.99 -7.29
CA GLY A 102 -2.50 -7.20 -7.00
C GLY A 102 -1.80 -5.90 -6.58
N VAL A 103 -1.14 -5.94 -5.43
CA VAL A 103 -0.58 -4.73 -4.79
C VAL A 103 0.80 -4.34 -5.33
N SER A 104 1.57 -5.25 -5.93
CA SER A 104 2.93 -4.92 -6.40
C SER A 104 2.95 -3.91 -7.55
N PRO A 105 2.16 -4.08 -8.64
CA PRO A 105 2.08 -3.09 -9.71
C PRO A 105 1.50 -1.75 -9.22
N LEU A 106 0.54 -1.82 -8.30
CA LEU A 106 -0.06 -0.64 -7.69
C LEU A 106 0.96 0.16 -6.87
N TYR A 107 1.75 -0.53 -6.05
CA TYR A 107 2.82 0.09 -5.26
C TYR A 107 3.86 0.77 -6.15
N GLN A 108 4.27 0.13 -7.26
CA GLN A 108 5.16 0.76 -8.23
C GLN A 108 4.56 2.06 -8.78
N THR A 109 3.28 2.02 -9.19
CA THR A 109 2.59 3.20 -9.74
C THR A 109 2.55 4.36 -8.75
N ILE A 110 2.26 4.06 -7.47
CA ILE A 110 2.26 5.05 -6.39
C ILE A 110 3.69 5.58 -6.16
N GLY A 111 4.69 4.71 -6.11
CA GLY A 111 6.09 5.09 -5.94
C GLY A 111 6.57 6.03 -7.03
N GLU A 112 6.23 5.74 -8.29
CA GLU A 112 6.54 6.64 -9.41
C GLU A 112 5.85 8.00 -9.29
N ALA A 113 4.60 8.05 -8.81
CA ALA A 113 3.90 9.30 -8.58
C ALA A 113 4.60 10.14 -7.49
N VAL A 114 5.02 9.50 -6.40
CA VAL A 114 5.77 10.14 -5.31
C VAL A 114 7.12 10.67 -5.77
N VAL A 115 7.89 9.86 -6.51
CA VAL A 115 9.20 10.26 -7.05
C VAL A 115 9.07 11.49 -7.94
N ARG A 116 8.06 11.53 -8.82
CA ARG A 116 7.79 12.69 -9.69
C ARG A 116 7.35 13.91 -8.89
N HIS A 117 6.48 13.74 -7.90
CA HIS A 117 5.97 14.84 -7.07
C HIS A 117 7.08 15.51 -6.25
N LEU A 118 7.98 14.70 -5.69
CA LEU A 118 9.08 15.16 -4.85
C LEU A 118 10.33 15.58 -5.64
N ASP A 119 10.31 15.47 -6.98
CA ASP A 119 11.44 15.75 -7.87
C ASP A 119 12.74 15.02 -7.44
N LEU A 120 12.61 13.73 -7.09
CA LEU A 120 13.74 12.96 -6.58
C LEU A 120 14.71 12.58 -7.70
N PRO A 121 16.03 12.79 -7.53
CA PRO A 121 17.02 12.39 -8.52
C PRO A 121 17.13 10.87 -8.59
N CYS A 122 16.77 10.29 -9.73
CA CYS A 122 16.91 8.86 -10.03
C CYS A 122 18.25 8.55 -10.70
N GLU A 123 19.36 8.96 -10.09
CA GLU A 123 20.70 8.83 -10.67
C GLU A 123 21.36 7.47 -10.42
N ALA A 124 20.90 6.75 -9.39
CA ALA A 124 21.40 5.43 -9.03
C ALA A 124 20.26 4.53 -8.54
N VAL A 125 20.27 3.28 -8.99
CA VAL A 125 19.35 2.24 -8.52
C VAL A 125 20.13 1.31 -7.61
N HIS A 126 19.76 1.28 -6.33
CA HIS A 126 20.27 0.30 -5.39
C HIS A 126 19.32 -0.90 -5.39
N LEU A 127 19.76 -2.00 -6.02
CA LEU A 127 19.05 -3.27 -5.97
C LEU A 127 19.41 -3.99 -4.67
N ASP A 128 18.50 -3.97 -3.71
CA ASP A 128 18.62 -4.85 -2.54
C ASP A 128 18.02 -6.22 -2.87
N SER A 129 18.83 -7.08 -3.50
CA SER A 129 18.45 -8.44 -3.83
C SER A 129 18.70 -9.38 -2.65
N THR A 130 17.69 -10.12 -2.21
CA THR A 130 17.89 -11.26 -1.30
C THR A 130 18.45 -12.43 -2.09
N SER A 131 19.66 -12.89 -1.76
CA SER A 131 20.25 -14.12 -2.29
C SER A 131 19.81 -15.30 -1.43
N PHE A 132 19.35 -16.39 -2.04
CA PHE A 132 19.06 -17.64 -1.34
C PHE A 132 20.16 -18.66 -1.64
N HIS A 133 20.57 -19.44 -0.64
CA HIS A 133 21.43 -20.59 -0.86
C HIS A 133 20.58 -21.84 -1.09
N THR A 134 21.06 -22.76 -1.94
CA THR A 134 20.40 -24.04 -2.17
C THR A 134 21.27 -25.20 -1.70
N ASP A 135 20.69 -26.10 -0.91
CA ASP A 135 21.33 -27.34 -0.43
C ASP A 135 21.16 -28.51 -1.42
N SER A 136 20.83 -28.23 -2.68
CA SER A 136 20.59 -29.28 -3.67
C SER A 136 21.90 -29.85 -4.20
N GLN A 137 22.01 -31.19 -4.22
CA GLN A 137 22.96 -31.89 -5.08
C GLN A 137 22.32 -32.07 -6.45
N GLU A 138 22.37 -31.05 -7.30
CA GLU A 138 21.89 -31.20 -8.68
C GLU A 138 22.77 -32.21 -9.42
N LYS A 139 22.30 -33.47 -9.50
CA LYS A 139 22.78 -34.43 -10.49
C LYS A 139 22.05 -34.11 -11.78
N LEU A 140 22.72 -33.37 -12.66
CA LEU A 140 22.33 -33.26 -14.07
C LEU A 140 22.07 -34.68 -14.58
N SER A 141 20.82 -34.99 -14.94
CA SER A 141 20.49 -36.29 -15.52
C SER A 141 20.88 -36.26 -17.00
N GLU A 142 21.46 -37.34 -17.50
CA GLU A 142 21.81 -37.48 -18.93
C GLU A 142 20.51 -37.47 -19.76
N GLY A 143 20.11 -36.28 -20.24
CA GLY A 143 18.88 -36.08 -21.00
C GLY A 143 18.31 -34.66 -20.98
N ASP A 144 18.70 -33.80 -20.03
CA ASP A 144 18.21 -32.42 -19.99
C ASP A 144 18.84 -31.55 -21.08
N PHE A 145 18.00 -30.98 -21.95
CA PHE A 145 18.41 -29.98 -22.93
C PHE A 145 18.49 -28.60 -22.24
N ASN A 146 19.71 -28.05 -22.12
CA ASN A 146 20.02 -26.76 -21.47
C ASN A 146 19.59 -26.64 -19.99
N PRO A 147 20.11 -27.48 -19.08
CA PRO A 147 19.89 -27.30 -17.65
C PRO A 147 20.52 -25.98 -17.17
N VAL A 148 19.79 -25.24 -16.33
CA VAL A 148 20.33 -24.05 -15.65
C VAL A 148 21.35 -24.53 -14.63
N GLN A 149 22.63 -24.23 -14.84
CA GLN A 149 23.68 -24.65 -13.94
C GLN A 149 23.78 -23.65 -12.77
N ILE A 150 23.29 -24.03 -11.59
CA ILE A 150 23.44 -23.22 -10.38
C ILE A 150 24.90 -23.29 -9.92
N THR A 151 25.52 -22.13 -9.72
CA THR A 151 26.94 -22.02 -9.36
C THR A 151 27.14 -21.32 -8.01
N LYS A 152 28.35 -21.41 -7.47
CA LYS A 152 28.72 -20.69 -6.25
C LYS A 152 28.88 -19.20 -6.59
N GLY A 153 28.26 -18.35 -5.78
CA GLY A 153 28.31 -16.90 -5.91
C GLY A 153 28.63 -16.21 -4.57
N TYR A 154 28.53 -14.88 -4.55
CA TYR A 154 28.64 -14.12 -3.30
C TYR A 154 27.46 -14.47 -2.38
N SER A 155 27.76 -15.06 -1.22
CA SER A 155 26.74 -15.48 -0.25
C SER A 155 26.54 -14.41 0.83
N ARG A 156 25.36 -13.78 0.85
CA ARG A 156 24.98 -12.85 1.93
C ARG A 156 24.68 -13.58 3.25
N ASP A 157 24.31 -14.86 3.19
CA ASP A 157 24.07 -15.74 4.35
C ASP A 157 25.36 -16.32 4.96
N HIS A 158 26.53 -15.83 4.54
CA HIS A 158 27.84 -16.35 4.95
C HIS A 158 28.02 -17.85 4.69
N ARG A 159 27.39 -18.37 3.62
CA ARG A 159 27.46 -19.76 3.15
C ARG A 159 28.13 -19.88 1.77
N PRO A 160 29.39 -19.45 1.61
CA PRO A 160 30.07 -19.47 0.31
C PRO A 160 30.32 -20.89 -0.23
N GLU A 161 30.15 -21.92 0.61
CA GLU A 161 30.28 -23.31 0.22
C GLU A 161 29.11 -23.82 -0.62
N LEU A 162 27.94 -23.18 -0.52
CA LEU A 162 26.70 -23.57 -1.17
C LEU A 162 26.48 -22.82 -2.49
N ASN A 163 25.70 -23.44 -3.37
CA ASN A 163 25.24 -22.80 -4.59
C ASN A 163 24.26 -21.66 -4.25
N GLN A 164 24.35 -20.54 -4.98
CA GLN A 164 23.56 -19.34 -4.71
C GLN A 164 22.55 -19.08 -5.85
N VAL A 165 21.39 -18.55 -5.49
CA VAL A 165 20.30 -18.14 -6.39
C VAL A 165 19.87 -16.72 -6.05
#